data_AF-A0AAN0NDS0-F1
#
_entry.id   AF-A0AAN0NDS0-F1
#
_cell.length_a   1.000
_cell.length_b   1.000
_cell.length_c   1.000
_cell.angle_alpha   90.00
_cell.angle_beta   90.00
_cell.angle_gamma   90.00
#
_symmetry.space_group_name_H-M   'P 1'
#
loop_
_entity.id
_entity.type
_entity.pdbx_description
1 polymer ?
#
loop_
_entity_poly.entity_id
_entity_poly.type
_entity_poly.pdbx_seq_one_letter_code
_entity_poly.pdbx_strand_id
1 'polypeptide(L)'
;MREKNVDIALAHFDEATQIAYFYKEIPNGLPQFYTDIIGFNTQTQDIIESFKNDTYMISNMTVLDGQIYVFASTGKAFGINQNSDVYRLDNDDLVRVCEFGQSSWNSVGSDVRFLGSAQEHVINNNFYFVGTYQDRTVLYCFDGQTIETVFSPEGSIDGWIQLNDQFFGIGLFDNRHRGIVCFQFR
;
A
#
# COMPACT_ATOMS: atom_id res chain seq x y z
N MET A 1 -26.64 -16.01 -11.00
CA MET A 1 -26.96 -15.40 -9.70
C MET A 1 -25.98 -14.26 -9.48
N ARG A 2 -26.42 -13.01 -9.27
CA ARG A 2 -25.51 -11.96 -8.79
C ARG A 2 -25.17 -12.28 -7.34
N GLU A 3 -23.90 -12.45 -7.00
CA GLU A 3 -23.45 -12.50 -5.60
C GLU A 3 -23.92 -11.21 -4.93
N LYS A 4 -24.82 -11.32 -3.94
CA LYS A 4 -25.53 -10.16 -3.38
C LYS A 4 -24.79 -9.47 -2.24
N ASN A 5 -23.70 -10.06 -1.75
CA ASN A 5 -22.95 -9.58 -0.59
C ASN A 5 -21.45 -9.69 -0.90
N VAL A 6 -20.92 -8.70 -1.60
CA VAL A 6 -19.48 -8.59 -1.87
C VAL A 6 -19.06 -7.19 -1.45
N ASP A 7 -17.99 -7.10 -0.67
CA ASP A 7 -17.30 -5.84 -0.41
C ASP A 7 -16.13 -5.72 -1.38
N ILE A 8 -15.95 -4.54 -1.95
CA ILE A 8 -14.83 -4.24 -2.85
C ILE A 8 -14.20 -2.90 -2.48
N ALA A 9 -12.88 -2.87 -2.42
CA ALA A 9 -12.11 -1.65 -2.19
C ALA A 9 -11.07 -1.51 -3.30
N LEU A 10 -10.96 -0.32 -3.89
CA LEU A 10 -9.91 -0.04 -4.87
C LEU A 10 -8.56 -0.06 -4.16
N ALA A 11 -7.64 -0.86 -4.67
CA ALA A 11 -6.30 -1.04 -4.12
C ALA A 11 -5.24 -0.37 -5.00
N HIS A 12 -5.37 -0.47 -6.33
CA HIS A 12 -4.47 0.20 -7.27
C HIS A 12 -5.20 0.53 -8.58
N PHE A 13 -4.83 1.62 -9.23
CA PHE A 13 -5.27 1.94 -10.58
C PHE A 13 -4.06 2.28 -11.45
N ASP A 14 -3.87 1.51 -12.51
CA ASP A 14 -2.86 1.77 -13.53
C ASP A 14 -3.49 2.58 -14.66
N GLU A 15 -3.13 3.85 -14.74
CA GLU A 15 -3.63 4.77 -15.76
C GLU A 15 -3.17 4.40 -17.18
N ALA A 16 -1.99 3.79 -17.34
CA ALA A 16 -1.45 3.46 -18.66
C ALA A 16 -2.20 2.27 -19.28
N THR A 17 -2.48 1.24 -18.47
CA THR A 17 -3.18 0.03 -18.93
C THR A 17 -4.69 0.09 -18.73
N GLN A 18 -5.18 1.08 -17.97
CA GLN A 18 -6.58 1.25 -17.60
C GLN A 18 -7.14 0.06 -16.81
N ILE A 19 -6.29 -0.53 -15.97
CA ILE A 19 -6.64 -1.65 -15.10
C ILE A 19 -6.81 -1.12 -13.68
N ALA A 20 -7.99 -1.40 -13.10
CA ALA A 20 -8.26 -1.19 -11.69
C ALA A 20 -8.17 -2.53 -10.95
N TYR A 21 -7.37 -2.55 -9.89
CA TYR A 21 -7.22 -3.70 -9.01
C TYR A 21 -7.96 -3.46 -7.71
N PHE A 22 -8.74 -4.44 -7.28
CA PHE A 22 -9.61 -4.35 -6.11
C PHE A 22 -9.27 -5.46 -5.11
N TYR A 23 -9.33 -5.12 -3.83
CA TYR A 23 -9.58 -6.12 -2.79
C TYR A 23 -11.04 -6.54 -2.88
N LYS A 24 -11.30 -7.84 -2.79
CA LYS A 24 -12.65 -8.41 -2.70
C LYS A 24 -12.79 -9.23 -1.43
N GLU A 25 -13.89 -9.02 -0.72
CA GLU A 25 -14.31 -9.82 0.42
C GLU A 25 -15.75 -10.31 0.23
N ILE A 26 -16.05 -11.49 0.76
CA ILE A 26 -17.41 -12.04 0.80
C ILE A 26 -17.83 -12.14 2.27
N PRO A 27 -18.58 -11.16 2.78
CA PRO A 27 -18.98 -11.15 4.17
C PRO A 27 -19.76 -12.40 4.55
N ASN A 28 -19.28 -13.11 5.58
CA ASN A 28 -19.91 -14.32 6.11
C ASN A 28 -20.44 -14.15 7.55
N GLY A 29 -20.41 -12.93 8.08
CA GLY A 29 -20.84 -12.60 9.44
C GLY A 29 -19.76 -12.80 10.52
N LEU A 30 -18.54 -13.18 10.14
CA LEU A 30 -17.38 -13.26 11.01
C LEU A 30 -16.29 -12.29 10.52
N PRO A 31 -15.40 -11.80 11.41
CA PRO A 31 -14.22 -11.05 10.98
C PRO A 31 -13.37 -11.90 10.02
N GLN A 32 -13.10 -11.36 8.82
CA GLN A 32 -12.15 -11.91 7.87
C GLN A 32 -10.94 -10.98 7.77
N PHE A 33 -9.77 -11.58 7.60
CA PHE A 33 -8.50 -10.87 7.44
C PHE A 33 -7.81 -11.22 6.12
N TYR A 34 -8.49 -11.99 5.26
CA TYR A 34 -7.99 -12.43 3.97
C TYR A 34 -8.87 -11.83 2.89
N THR A 35 -8.21 -11.21 1.90
CA THR A 35 -8.86 -10.51 0.80
C THR A 35 -8.40 -11.11 -0.52
N ASP A 36 -9.36 -11.37 -1.42
CA ASP A 36 -9.08 -11.74 -2.80
C ASP A 36 -8.61 -10.50 -3.58
N ILE A 37 -7.89 -10.70 -4.69
CA ILE A 37 -7.50 -9.63 -5.61
C ILE A 37 -8.20 -9.84 -6.95
N ILE A 38 -8.81 -8.78 -7.47
CA ILE A 38 -9.45 -8.78 -8.79
C ILE A 38 -8.87 -7.65 -9.63
N GLY A 39 -8.39 -7.97 -10.83
CA GLY A 39 -8.04 -6.99 -11.87
C GLY A 39 -9.18 -6.82 -12.86
N PHE A 40 -9.60 -5.58 -13.07
CA PHE A 40 -10.69 -5.20 -13.97
C PHE A 40 -10.22 -4.17 -14.99
N ASN A 41 -10.36 -4.49 -16.27
CA ASN A 41 -10.09 -3.54 -17.35
C ASN A 41 -11.28 -2.58 -17.49
N THR A 42 -11.07 -1.29 -17.23
CA THR A 42 -12.15 -0.30 -17.22
C THR A 42 -12.69 0.05 -18.60
N GLN A 43 -11.91 -0.23 -19.66
CA GLN A 43 -12.30 0.04 -21.05
C GLN A 43 -13.14 -1.11 -21.62
N THR A 44 -12.66 -2.35 -21.48
CA THR A 44 -13.34 -3.53 -22.04
C THR A 44 -14.42 -4.07 -21.11
N GLN A 45 -14.34 -3.72 -19.81
CA GLN A 45 -15.18 -4.25 -18.73
C GLN A 45 -14.94 -5.73 -18.43
N ASP A 46 -13.76 -6.24 -18.79
CA ASP A 46 -13.36 -7.61 -18.52
C ASP A 46 -12.65 -7.74 -17.17
N ILE A 47 -12.88 -8.86 -16.49
CA ILE A 47 -12.03 -9.32 -15.40
C ILE A 47 -10.81 -9.99 -16.04
N ILE A 48 -9.62 -9.48 -15.76
CA ILE A 48 -8.36 -9.95 -16.36
C ILE A 48 -7.45 -10.66 -15.36
N GLU A 49 -7.72 -10.52 -14.06
CA GLU A 49 -6.97 -11.15 -12.99
C GLU A 49 -7.92 -11.51 -11.85
N SER A 50 -7.70 -12.66 -11.21
CA SER A 50 -8.50 -13.13 -10.09
C SER A 50 -7.69 -14.05 -9.21
N PHE A 51 -7.12 -13.51 -8.13
CA PHE A 51 -6.42 -14.29 -7.13
C PHE A 51 -7.30 -14.51 -5.90
N LYS A 52 -7.53 -15.78 -5.55
CA LYS A 52 -8.24 -16.17 -4.35
C LYS A 52 -7.27 -16.39 -3.20
N ASN A 53 -7.51 -15.74 -2.07
CA ASN A 53 -6.59 -15.73 -0.95
C ASN A 53 -7.27 -16.20 0.34
N ASP A 54 -6.66 -17.20 0.98
CA ASP A 54 -7.09 -17.73 2.28
C ASP A 54 -5.94 -17.83 3.29
N THR A 55 -4.76 -17.32 2.92
CA THR A 55 -3.51 -17.56 3.62
C THR A 55 -2.85 -16.28 4.12
N TYR A 56 -2.98 -15.18 3.39
CA TYR A 56 -2.21 -13.97 3.62
C TYR A 56 -3.11 -12.80 4.02
N MET A 57 -2.79 -12.14 5.12
CA MET A 57 -3.38 -10.86 5.49
C MET A 57 -2.67 -9.77 4.69
N ILE A 58 -3.34 -9.25 3.66
CA ILE A 58 -2.79 -8.22 2.77
C ILE A 58 -3.04 -6.85 3.41
N SER A 59 -1.96 -6.11 3.62
CA SER A 59 -2.02 -4.75 4.15
C SER A 59 -1.96 -3.72 3.03
N ASN A 60 -1.12 -3.92 2.00
CA ASN A 60 -0.99 -2.98 0.89
C ASN A 60 -0.71 -3.71 -0.43
N MET A 61 -0.93 -3.05 -1.57
CA MET A 61 -0.72 -3.61 -2.90
C MET A 61 -0.29 -2.53 -3.89
N THR A 62 0.61 -2.90 -4.80
CA THR A 62 1.05 -2.04 -5.89
C THR A 62 1.30 -2.86 -7.15
N VAL A 63 1.40 -2.18 -8.29
CA VAL A 63 1.75 -2.79 -9.57
C VAL A 63 2.97 -2.08 -10.15
N LEU A 64 4.02 -2.84 -10.45
CA LEU A 64 5.25 -2.36 -11.07
C LEU A 64 5.52 -3.21 -12.32
N ASP A 65 5.74 -2.58 -13.47
CA ASP A 65 5.92 -3.22 -14.78
C ASP A 65 4.88 -4.32 -15.08
N GLY A 66 3.61 -4.08 -14.71
CA GLY A 66 2.52 -5.03 -14.91
C GLY A 66 2.52 -6.23 -13.96
N GLN A 67 3.44 -6.28 -12.99
CA GLN A 67 3.49 -7.31 -11.96
C GLN A 67 2.84 -6.82 -10.67
N ILE A 68 2.00 -7.67 -10.07
CA ILE A 68 1.31 -7.35 -8.82
C ILE A 68 2.21 -7.73 -7.63
N TYR A 69 2.39 -6.76 -6.74
CA TYR A 69 3.09 -6.92 -5.49
C TYR A 69 2.16 -6.63 -4.33
N VAL A 70 2.21 -7.44 -3.28
CA VAL A 70 1.44 -7.26 -2.06
C VAL A 70 2.35 -7.23 -0.85
N PHE A 71 2.04 -6.32 0.07
CA PHE A 71 2.55 -6.32 1.42
C PHE A 71 1.62 -7.19 2.24
N ALA A 72 2.10 -8.35 2.69
CA ALA A 72 1.25 -9.30 3.38
C ALA A 72 1.97 -10.05 4.50
N SER A 73 1.20 -10.64 5.41
CA SER A 73 1.74 -11.55 6.43
C SER A 73 0.85 -12.77 6.58
N THR A 74 1.43 -13.90 6.97
CA THR A 74 0.66 -15.13 7.25
C THR A 74 0.00 -15.11 8.63
N GLY A 75 0.33 -14.11 9.48
CA GLY A 75 -0.11 -14.04 10.87
C GLY A 75 0.37 -15.18 11.77
N LYS A 76 1.20 -16.11 11.29
CA LYS A 76 1.60 -17.31 12.06
C LYS A 76 2.44 -16.99 13.29
N ALA A 77 3.24 -15.93 13.25
CA ALA A 77 4.14 -15.58 14.34
C ALA A 77 3.48 -14.65 15.37
N PHE A 78 2.74 -13.64 14.91
CA PHE A 78 2.20 -12.58 15.78
C PHE A 78 0.70 -12.28 15.54
N GLY A 79 -0.02 -13.16 14.84
CA GLY A 79 -1.42 -12.95 14.49
C GLY A 79 -1.62 -11.70 13.65
N ILE A 80 -2.75 -11.02 13.86
CA ILE A 80 -3.13 -9.78 13.16
C ILE A 80 -2.12 -8.63 13.31
N ASN A 81 -1.24 -8.70 14.32
CA ASN A 81 -0.21 -7.69 14.57
C ASN A 81 1.12 -8.01 13.88
N GLN A 82 1.17 -9.08 13.07
CA GLN A 82 2.37 -9.41 12.31
C GLN A 82 2.52 -8.45 11.12
N ASN A 83 3.60 -7.67 11.15
CA ASN A 83 4.01 -6.82 10.05
C ASN A 83 4.25 -7.61 8.75
N SER A 84 4.15 -6.90 7.64
CA SER A 84 4.19 -7.48 6.30
C SER A 84 5.61 -7.64 5.77
N ASP A 85 5.78 -8.69 4.95
CA ASP A 85 6.85 -8.79 3.95
C ASP A 85 6.24 -8.51 2.56
N VAL A 86 7.07 -8.38 1.53
CA VAL A 86 6.60 -8.18 0.15
C VAL A 86 6.59 -9.49 -0.60
N TYR A 87 5.47 -9.75 -1.28
CA TYR A 87 5.24 -10.91 -2.13
C TYR A 87 4.86 -10.44 -3.53
N ARG A 88 5.29 -11.19 -4.54
CA ARG A 88 4.83 -11.05 -5.93
C ARG A 88 3.80 -12.13 -6.22
N LEU A 89 2.73 -11.76 -6.92
CA LEU A 89 1.77 -12.73 -7.44
C LEU A 89 2.32 -13.41 -8.70
N ASP A 90 2.57 -14.72 -8.63
CA ASP A 90 3.07 -15.55 -9.72
C ASP A 90 2.15 -16.79 -9.88
N ASN A 91 1.44 -16.91 -11.01
CA ASN A 91 0.60 -18.08 -11.34
C ASN A 91 -0.30 -18.57 -10.18
N ASP A 92 -1.12 -17.69 -9.63
CA ASP A 92 -2.03 -17.97 -8.50
C ASP A 92 -1.34 -18.26 -7.14
N ASP A 93 -0.05 -17.95 -6.99
CA ASP A 93 0.66 -18.05 -5.72
C ASP A 93 1.41 -16.75 -5.36
N LEU A 94 1.62 -16.53 -4.07
CA LEU A 94 2.38 -15.40 -3.54
C LEU A 94 3.79 -15.84 -3.16
N VAL A 95 4.77 -15.39 -3.95
CA VAL A 95 6.19 -15.66 -3.75
C VAL A 95 6.81 -14.49 -3.01
N ARG A 96 7.39 -14.73 -1.82
CA ARG A 96 8.08 -13.67 -1.07
C ARG A 96 9.31 -13.18 -1.82
N VAL A 97 9.38 -11.88 -2.10
CA VAL A 97 10.48 -11.25 -2.85
C VAL A 97 11.33 -10.32 -2.00
N CYS A 98 10.79 -9.76 -0.92
CA CYS A 98 11.52 -8.85 -0.03
C CYS A 98 11.09 -9.05 1.42
N GLU A 99 12.07 -9.19 2.33
CA GLU A 99 11.84 -9.12 3.77
C GLU A 99 11.76 -7.65 4.18
N PHE A 100 10.66 -7.26 4.84
CA PHE A 100 10.45 -5.89 5.30
C PHE A 100 10.25 -5.85 6.81
N GLY A 101 9.32 -6.66 7.32
CA GLY A 101 9.08 -6.80 8.77
C GLY A 101 8.59 -5.53 9.47
N GLN A 102 8.15 -4.52 8.72
CA GLN A 102 7.69 -3.23 9.23
C GLN A 102 6.27 -2.90 8.73
N SER A 103 5.67 -1.85 9.27
CA SER A 103 4.34 -1.40 8.84
C SER A 103 4.45 -0.67 7.50
N SER A 104 3.67 -1.10 6.50
CA SER A 104 3.49 -0.39 5.22
C SER A 104 2.44 0.72 5.28
N TRP A 105 2.00 1.08 6.49
CA TRP A 105 0.99 2.13 6.75
C TRP A 105 1.43 3.09 7.85
N ASN A 106 0.86 4.28 7.80
CA ASN A 106 0.96 5.29 8.84
C ASN A 106 -0.02 5.00 10.00
N SER A 107 0.53 4.57 11.13
CA SER A 107 -0.17 4.40 12.40
C SER A 107 0.29 5.43 13.44
N VAL A 108 1.06 6.45 13.04
CA VAL A 108 1.48 7.53 13.93
C VAL A 108 0.31 8.51 14.10
N GLY A 109 -0.09 8.71 15.36
CA GLY A 109 -1.15 9.63 15.73
C GLY A 109 -0.76 11.09 15.47
N SER A 110 -1.69 11.87 14.96
CA SER A 110 -1.55 13.31 14.74
C SER A 110 -2.88 13.98 15.12
N ASP A 111 -2.82 14.99 16.01
CA ASP A 111 -3.96 15.80 16.44
C ASP A 111 -4.28 16.95 15.48
N VAL A 112 -3.42 17.14 14.47
CA VAL A 112 -3.52 18.20 13.46
C VAL A 112 -3.81 17.68 12.06
N ARG A 113 -3.93 16.35 11.86
CA ARG A 113 -4.28 15.75 10.58
C ARG A 113 -5.76 16.02 10.27
N PHE A 114 -6.01 16.74 9.18
CA PHE A 114 -7.36 16.97 8.69
C PHE A 114 -7.60 16.16 7.41
N LEU A 115 -8.58 15.24 7.45
CA LEU A 115 -8.90 14.29 6.38
C LEU A 115 -7.73 13.36 6.01
N GLY A 116 -7.94 12.54 4.97
CA GLY A 116 -6.90 11.72 4.38
C GLY A 116 -6.09 12.49 3.33
N SER A 117 -4.90 11.99 3.02
CA SER A 117 -4.07 12.45 1.89
C SER A 117 -3.37 11.24 1.28
N ALA A 118 -2.96 11.37 0.02
CA ALA A 118 -2.18 10.33 -0.64
C ALA A 118 -0.84 10.16 0.11
N GLN A 119 -0.54 8.91 0.45
CA GLN A 119 0.68 8.53 1.16
C GLN A 119 1.50 7.52 0.36
N GLU A 120 1.01 7.11 -0.79
CA GLU A 120 1.61 6.12 -1.66
C GLU A 120 1.49 6.55 -3.12
N HIS A 121 2.56 6.33 -3.88
CA HIS A 121 2.66 6.72 -5.28
C HIS A 121 3.57 5.76 -6.03
N VAL A 122 3.21 5.43 -7.28
CA VAL A 122 4.14 4.81 -8.23
C VAL A 122 4.75 5.90 -9.10
N ILE A 123 6.08 6.03 -9.06
CA ILE A 123 6.83 7.05 -9.78
C ILE A 123 8.01 6.36 -10.46
N ASN A 124 8.12 6.49 -11.79
CA ASN A 124 9.20 5.88 -12.57
C ASN A 124 9.37 4.38 -12.25
N ASN A 125 8.25 3.66 -12.12
CA ASN A 125 8.21 2.24 -11.80
C ASN A 125 8.80 1.86 -10.42
N ASN A 126 8.81 2.80 -9.47
CA ASN A 126 9.11 2.51 -8.07
C ASN A 126 7.90 2.86 -7.22
N PHE A 127 7.61 2.02 -6.23
CA PHE A 127 6.51 2.23 -5.30
C PHE A 127 7.02 2.94 -4.04
N TYR A 128 6.59 4.19 -3.88
CA TYR A 128 6.86 4.97 -2.70
C TYR A 128 5.67 4.88 -1.75
N PHE A 129 5.93 4.64 -0.46
CA PHE A 129 4.86 4.49 0.53
C PHE A 129 5.31 4.96 1.92
N VAL A 130 4.37 5.50 2.68
CA VAL A 130 4.60 5.89 4.08
C VAL A 130 4.31 4.71 5.00
N GLY A 131 5.36 4.22 5.65
CA GLY A 131 5.27 3.22 6.71
C GLY A 131 5.47 3.80 8.10
N THR A 132 5.32 2.96 9.12
CA THR A 132 5.59 3.33 10.51
C THR A 132 6.79 2.57 11.05
N TYR A 133 7.72 3.31 11.64
CA TYR A 133 8.86 2.76 12.36
C TYR A 133 8.97 3.43 13.72
N GLN A 134 8.74 2.67 14.79
CA GLN A 134 8.78 3.14 16.16
C GLN A 134 7.83 4.34 16.41
N ASP A 135 8.40 5.54 16.61
CA ASP A 135 7.71 6.77 16.98
C ASP A 135 7.45 7.72 15.79
N ARG A 136 7.80 7.30 14.58
CA ARG A 136 7.74 8.15 13.39
C ARG A 136 7.24 7.42 12.15
N THR A 137 6.80 8.20 11.19
CA THR A 137 6.58 7.71 9.84
C THR A 137 7.88 7.73 9.05
N VAL A 138 8.00 6.83 8.09
CA VAL A 138 9.13 6.77 7.17
C VAL A 138 8.59 6.63 5.76
N LEU A 139 9.11 7.43 4.84
CA LEU A 139 8.90 7.22 3.42
C LEU A 139 9.89 6.18 2.92
N TYR A 140 9.35 5.09 2.41
CA TYR A 140 10.09 4.01 1.78
C TYR A 140 9.93 4.06 0.26
N CYS A 141 10.88 3.45 -0.44
CA CYS A 141 10.81 3.17 -1.87
C CYS A 141 11.03 1.66 -2.07
N PHE A 142 10.15 1.03 -2.84
CA PHE A 142 10.25 -0.35 -3.28
C PHE A 142 10.44 -0.38 -4.80
N ASP A 143 11.53 -0.99 -5.26
CA ASP A 143 11.92 -1.08 -6.68
C ASP A 143 11.47 -2.38 -7.38
N GLY A 144 10.66 -3.19 -6.70
CA GLY A 144 10.30 -4.54 -7.15
C GLY A 144 11.14 -5.66 -6.54
N GLN A 145 12.24 -5.35 -5.85
CA GLN A 145 13.14 -6.31 -5.21
C GLN A 145 13.57 -5.91 -3.78
N THR A 146 13.85 -4.64 -3.57
CA THR A 146 14.41 -4.11 -2.32
C THR A 146 13.62 -2.91 -1.83
N ILE A 147 13.61 -2.72 -0.51
CA ILE A 147 13.03 -1.55 0.14
C ILE A 147 14.16 -0.70 0.72
N GLU A 148 14.16 0.58 0.38
CA GLU A 148 15.06 1.58 0.96
C GLU A 148 14.30 2.70 1.67
N THR A 149 14.95 3.30 2.65
CA THR A 149 14.44 4.50 3.33
C THR A 149 14.82 5.74 2.53
N VAL A 150 13.82 6.46 2.05
CA VAL A 150 14.01 7.71 1.29
C VAL A 150 14.03 8.92 2.23
N PHE A 151 13.10 8.96 3.19
CA PHE A 151 12.98 10.08 4.13
C PHE A 151 12.40 9.61 5.48
N SER A 152 13.08 9.95 6.58
CA SER A 152 12.70 9.55 7.93
C SER A 152 12.76 10.75 8.89
N PRO A 153 11.80 11.68 8.80
CA PRO A 153 11.74 12.83 9.70
C PRO A 153 11.28 12.39 11.10
N GLU A 154 11.56 13.22 12.11
CA GLU A 154 10.85 13.09 13.39
C GLU A 154 9.40 13.53 13.23
N GLY A 155 8.45 12.70 13.65
CA GLY A 155 7.01 12.95 13.58
C GLY A 155 6.31 12.17 12.47
N SER A 156 5.33 12.79 11.81
CA SER A 156 4.45 12.13 10.83
C SER A 156 4.46 12.83 9.46
N ILE A 157 4.56 12.02 8.41
CA ILE A 157 4.25 12.37 7.03
C ILE A 157 2.77 12.03 6.85
N ASP A 158 1.92 13.05 6.75
CA ASP A 158 0.47 12.88 6.66
C ASP A 158 -0.01 12.80 5.21
N GLY A 159 0.76 13.35 4.28
CA GLY A 159 0.52 13.27 2.84
C GLY A 159 1.66 13.89 2.04
N TRP A 160 1.83 13.48 0.79
CA TRP A 160 2.85 14.03 -0.08
C TRP A 160 2.47 13.92 -1.56
N ILE A 161 3.23 14.62 -2.41
CA ILE A 161 3.09 14.58 -3.85
C ILE A 161 4.43 14.96 -4.51
N GLN A 162 4.69 14.41 -5.69
CA GLN A 162 5.73 14.92 -6.57
C GLN A 162 5.14 15.94 -7.55
N LEU A 163 5.78 17.10 -7.66
CA LEU A 163 5.49 18.11 -8.66
C LEU A 163 6.79 18.46 -9.39
N ASN A 164 6.86 18.11 -10.68
CA ASN A 164 8.10 18.14 -11.46
C ASN A 164 9.20 17.30 -10.77
N ASP A 165 10.40 17.86 -10.60
CA ASP A 165 11.54 17.21 -9.94
C ASP A 165 11.60 17.50 -8.43
N GLN A 166 10.49 17.91 -7.82
CA GLN A 166 10.42 18.29 -6.40
C GLN A 166 9.32 17.54 -5.68
N PHE A 167 9.56 17.25 -4.39
CA PHE A 167 8.62 16.58 -3.52
C PHE A 167 8.10 17.54 -2.46
N PHE A 168 6.79 17.49 -2.28
CA PHE A 168 6.08 18.32 -1.33
C PHE A 168 5.28 17.42 -0.42
N GLY A 169 5.21 17.75 0.86
CA GLY A 169 4.35 17.03 1.77
C GLY A 169 3.94 17.86 2.95
N ILE A 170 3.01 17.29 3.69
CA ILE A 170 2.41 17.86 4.88
C ILE A 170 2.59 16.87 6.02
N GLY A 171 2.70 17.37 7.24
CA GLY A 171 3.00 16.52 8.36
C GLY A 171 3.26 17.25 9.66
N LEU A 172 3.38 16.48 10.72
CA LEU A 172 3.89 16.94 11.99
C LEU A 172 5.40 16.70 12.03
N PHE A 173 6.20 17.76 12.13
CA PHE A 173 7.66 17.64 12.16
C PHE A 173 8.23 18.36 13.38
N ASP A 174 9.12 17.68 14.13
CA ASP A 174 9.72 18.19 15.37
C ASP A 174 8.69 18.62 16.44
N ASN A 175 7.58 17.88 16.57
CA ASN A 175 6.43 18.23 17.43
C ASN A 175 5.85 19.64 17.17
N ARG A 176 6.04 20.17 15.96
CA ARG A 176 5.40 21.41 15.50
C ARG A 176 4.53 21.08 14.31
N HIS A 177 3.30 21.61 14.33
CA HIS A 177 2.51 21.66 13.12
C HIS A 177 3.31 22.46 12.08
N ARG A 178 3.67 21.80 10.98
CA ARG A 178 4.21 22.46 9.81
C ARG A 178 3.19 22.29 8.70
N GLY A 179 2.92 23.37 7.96
CA GLY A 179 2.11 23.32 6.75
C GLY A 179 2.84 22.56 5.63
N ILE A 180 2.69 23.01 4.38
CA ILE A 180 3.40 22.41 3.25
C ILE A 180 4.91 22.58 3.42
N VAL A 181 5.65 21.47 3.45
CA VAL A 181 7.10 21.42 3.48
C VAL A 181 7.59 20.87 2.13
N CYS A 182 8.53 21.57 1.50
CA CYS A 182 9.28 21.04 0.37
C CYS A 182 10.43 20.19 0.93
N PHE A 183 10.55 18.95 0.47
CA PHE A 183 11.70 18.09 0.76
C PHE A 183 12.30 17.61 -0.56
N GLN A 184 13.62 17.40 -0.55
CA GLN A 184 14.30 16.75 -1.67
C GLN A 184 14.67 15.35 -1.22
N PHE A 185 14.28 14.35 -2.02
CA PHE A 185 14.85 13.03 -1.89
C PHE A 185 16.32 13.11 -2.35
N ARG A 186 17.21 12.54 -1.54
CA ARG A 186 18.63 12.47 -1.87
C ARG A 186 18.89 11.30 -2.80
#